data_AF-X1TMY3-F1
#
_entry.id   AF-X1TMY3-F1
#
_cell.length_a   1.000
_cell.length_b   1.000
_cell.length_c   1.000
_cell.angle_alpha   90.00
_cell.angle_beta   90.00
_cell.angle_gamma   90.00
#
_symmetry.space_group_name_H-M   'P 1'
#
loop_
_entity.id
_entity.type
_entity.pdbx_description
1 polymer ?
#
loop_
_entity_poly.entity_id
_entity_poly.type
_entity_poly.pdbx_seq_one_letter_code
_entity_poly.pdbx_strand_id
1 'polypeptide(L)' 'VCDPIPGKSNTIKEIPIKGEIPSAANIPPGCRFHPRCLYTKPKCKKEEPVLIEIEPGYMVACHYPFD' A
#
# COMPACT_ATOMS: atom_id res chain seq x y z
N VAL A 1 -11.78 7.18 10.33
CA VAL A 1 -12.38 8.52 10.21
C VAL A 1 -11.48 9.36 9.33
N CYS A 2 -11.89 9.59 8.08
CA CYS A 2 -11.13 10.36 7.09
C CYS A 2 -11.55 11.83 7.03
N ASP A 3 -12.36 12.30 7.99
CA ASP A 3 -12.85 13.66 8.01
C ASP A 3 -11.78 14.63 8.56
N PRO A 4 -11.54 15.76 7.88
CA PRO A 4 -10.65 16.81 8.38
C PRO A 4 -11.26 17.45 9.63
N ILE A 5 -10.44 17.58 10.68
CA ILE A 5 -10.87 18.22 11.93
C ILE A 5 -10.83 19.75 11.72
N PRO A 6 -11.95 20.48 11.90
CA PRO A 6 -11.95 21.94 11.78
C PRO A 6 -10.90 22.58 12.69
N GLY A 7 -10.12 23.54 12.16
CA GLY A 7 -9.04 24.20 12.90
C GLY A 7 -7.70 23.44 12.95
N LYS A 8 -7.61 22.24 12.38
CA LYS A 8 -6.35 21.48 12.21
C LYS A 8 -5.92 21.34 10.74
N SER A 9 -6.26 22.32 9.90
CA SER A 9 -5.87 22.32 8.47
C SER A 9 -4.35 22.32 8.24
N ASN A 10 -3.58 22.79 9.23
CA ASN A 10 -2.13 22.94 9.13
C ASN A 10 -1.37 21.82 9.86
N THR A 11 -2.07 20.85 10.43
CA THR A 11 -1.44 19.69 11.08
C THR A 11 -1.35 18.55 10.08
N ILE A 12 -0.16 18.36 9.49
CA ILE A 12 0.12 17.16 8.71
C ILE A 12 0.06 15.98 9.68
N LYS A 13 -0.98 15.14 9.57
CA LYS A 13 -0.95 13.83 10.22
C LYS A 13 0.18 13.07 9.54
N GLU A 14 1.18 12.63 10.29
CA GLU A 14 2.23 11.76 9.75
C GLU A 14 1.56 10.50 9.20
N ILE A 15 1.46 10.42 7.87
CA ILE A 15 1.01 9.23 7.20
C ILE A 15 2.21 8.27 7.24
N PRO A 16 2.06 7.04 7.77
CA PRO A 16 3.20 6.16 8.03
C PRO A 16 3.75 5.50 6.75
N ILE A 17 3.44 6.03 5.56
CA ILE A 17 3.97 5.54 4.30
C ILE A 17 5.42 6.02 4.19
N LYS A 18 6.35 5.13 4.51
CA LYS A 18 7.78 5.38 4.43
C LYS A 18 8.27 5.21 2.99
N GLY A 19 9.33 5.93 2.64
CA GLY A 19 10.03 5.78 1.36
C GLY A 19 9.46 6.61 0.21
N GLU A 20 10.23 6.67 -0.87
CA GLU A 20 9.93 7.46 -2.07
C GLU A 20 9.09 6.67 -3.08
N ILE A 21 8.43 7.38 -3.98
CA ILE A 21 7.70 6.77 -5.09
C ILE A 21 8.74 6.15 -6.03
N PRO A 22 8.67 4.83 -6.34
CA PRO A 22 9.60 4.23 -7.28
C PRO A 22 9.44 4.87 -8.67
N SER A 23 10.55 5.00 -9.40
CA SER A 23 10.52 5.49 -10.77
C SER A 23 9.63 4.60 -11.64
N ALA A 24 8.77 5.21 -12.46
CA ALA A 24 7.91 4.48 -13.40
C ALA A 24 8.70 3.65 -14.42
N ALA A 25 9.95 4.03 -14.71
CA ALA A 25 10.84 3.28 -15.59
C ALA A 25 11.44 2.03 -14.91
N ASN A 26 11.56 2.04 -13.58
CA ASN A 26 12.19 0.99 -12.78
C ASN A 26 11.21 0.46 -11.74
N ILE A 27 10.22 -0.29 -12.23
CA ILE A 27 9.22 -0.93 -11.38
C ILE A 27 9.90 -2.03 -10.56
N PRO A 28 9.76 -2.03 -9.22
CA PRO A 28 10.36 -3.04 -8.37
C PRO A 28 9.74 -4.43 -8.65
N PRO A 29 10.50 -5.52 -8.56
CA PRO A 29 10.00 -6.86 -8.81
C PRO A 29 8.99 -7.30 -7.73
N GLY A 30 8.02 -8.12 -8.11
CA GLY A 30 6.95 -8.58 -7.23
C GLY A 30 5.89 -7.50 -6.95
N CYS A 31 5.43 -7.37 -5.71
CA CYS A 31 4.42 -6.38 -5.35
C CYS A 31 4.97 -4.95 -5.46
N ARG A 32 4.44 -4.16 -6.39
CA ARG A 32 4.88 -2.78 -6.67
C ARG A 32 4.89 -1.86 -5.44
N PHE A 33 4.07 -2.18 -4.44
CA PHE A 33 3.96 -1.44 -3.19
C PHE A 33 4.90 -1.91 -2.07
N HIS A 34 5.61 -3.04 -2.24
CA HIS A 34 6.52 -3.58 -1.23
C HIS A 34 7.64 -2.62 -0.75
N PRO A 35 8.13 -1.63 -1.52
CA PRO A 35 9.14 -0.70 -1.00
C PRO A 35 8.57 0.27 0.05
N ARG A 36 7.25 0.49 0.02
CA ARG A 36 6.55 1.50 0.83
C ARG A 36 5.57 0.87 1.84
N CYS A 37 5.28 -0.42 1.70
CA CYS A 37 4.38 -1.15 2.57
C CYS A 37 5.04 -1.47 3.93
N LEU A 38 4.37 -1.10 5.02
CA LEU A 38 4.81 -1.37 6.40
C LEU A 38 4.78 -2.87 6.76
N TYR A 39 3.91 -3.63 6.09
CA TYR A 39 3.68 -5.07 6.31
C TYR A 39 4.43 -5.94 5.30
N THR A 40 5.50 -5.42 4.68
CA THR A 40 6.22 -6.13 3.63
C THR A 40 6.85 -7.42 4.14
N LYS A 41 6.51 -8.54 3.50
CA LYS A 41 7.08 -9.87 3.75
C LYS A 41 7.95 -10.33 2.58
N PRO A 42 8.77 -11.39 2.74
CA PRO A 42 9.66 -11.88 1.67
C PRO A 42 8.95 -12.23 0.36
N LYS A 43 7.72 -12.76 0.41
CA LYS A 43 6.92 -13.10 -0.77
C LYS A 43 6.60 -11.87 -1.63
N CYS A 44 6.35 -10.72 -0.99
CA CYS A 44 6.02 -9.47 -1.67
C CYS A 44 7.16 -8.93 -2.56
N LYS A 45 8.42 -9.31 -2.30
CA LYS A 45 9.58 -8.89 -3.10
C LYS A 45 9.86 -9.80 -4.30
N LYS A 46 9.22 -10.98 -4.36
CA LYS A 46 9.52 -12.03 -5.33
C LYS A 46 8.39 -12.27 -6.32
N GLU A 47 7.15 -12.18 -5.86
CA GLU A 47 5.97 -12.56 -6.65
C GLU A 47 4.98 -11.39 -6.77
N GLU A 48 4.41 -11.20 -7.95
CA GLU A 48 3.29 -10.28 -8.14
C GLU A 48 2.03 -10.86 -7.48
N PRO A 49 1.31 -10.08 -6.65
CA PRO A 49 0.09 -10.55 -6.01
C PRO A 49 -1.04 -10.67 -7.04
N VAL A 50 -1.82 -11.75 -6.92
CA VAL A 50 -2.99 -11.98 -7.78
C VAL A 50 -4.14 -11.07 -7.31
N LEU A 51 -4.89 -10.53 -8.28
CA LEU A 51 -6.10 -9.79 -8.00
C LEU A 51 -7.22 -10.76 -7.60
N ILE A 52 -7.68 -10.66 -6.35
CA ILE A 52 -8.74 -11.50 -5.79
C ILE A 52 -9.90 -10.64 -5.32
N GLU A 53 -11.11 -11.20 -5.33
CA GLU A 53 -12.29 -10.58 -4.74
C GLU A 53 -12.39 -10.94 -3.25
N ILE A 54 -12.49 -9.94 -2.38
CA ILE A 54 -12.63 -10.14 -0.92
C ILE A 54 -14.05 -9.91 -0.42
N GLU A 55 -14.80 -9.06 -1.11
CA GLU A 55 -16.22 -8.76 -0.89
C GLU A 55 -16.85 -8.43 -2.25
N PRO A 56 -18.18 -8.53 -2.43
CA PRO A 56 -18.82 -8.26 -3.72
C PRO A 56 -18.45 -6.87 -4.27
N GLY A 57 -17.71 -6.85 -5.39
CA GLY A 57 -17.21 -5.63 -6.02
C GLY A 57 -15.92 -5.03 -5.43
N TYR A 58 -15.33 -5.68 -4.42
CA TYR A 58 -14.07 -5.26 -3.80
C TYR A 58 -12.93 -6.21 -4.17
N MET A 59 -12.06 -5.72 -5.05
CA MET A 59 -10.89 -6.46 -5.54
C MET A 59 -9.61 -5.98 -4.85
N VAL A 60 -8.75 -6.92 -4.46
CA VAL A 60 -7.47 -6.65 -3.80
C VAL A 60 -6.37 -7.50 -4.43
N ALA A 61 -5.22 -6.88 -4.70
CA ALA A 61 -4.01 -7.56 -5.14
C ALA A 61 -2.95 -7.51 -4.02
N CYS A 62 -3.22 -8.20 -2.91
CA CYS A 62 -2.31 -8.32 -1.77
C CYS A 62 -2.03 -9.80 -1.48
N HIS A 63 -0.79 -10.14 -1.11
CA HIS A 63 -0.46 -11.50 -0.66
C HIS A 63 -1.03 -11.80 0.74
N TYR A 64 -1.32 -10.77 1.54
CA TYR A 64 -1.76 -10.86 2.93
C TYR A 64 -2.89 -9.84 3.20
N PRO A 65 -4.09 -10.05 2.63
CA PRO A 65 -5.20 -9.09 2.76
C PRO A 65 -5.88 -9.10 4.13
N PHE A 66 -5.71 -10.16 4.93
CA PHE A 66 -6.38 -10.36 6.23
C PHE A 66 -5.41 -10.34 7.42
N ASP A 67 -4.22 -9.81 7.22
CA ASP A 67 -3.09 -9.84 8.15
C ASP A 67 -2.85 -8.47 8.80
#